data_AF-A0A8D2M9C8-F1
#
_entry.id   AF-A0A8D2M9C8-F1
#
_cell.length_a   1.000
_cell.length_b   1.000
_cell.length_c   1.000
_cell.angle_alpha   90.00
_cell.angle_beta   90.00
_cell.angle_gamma   90.00
#
_symmetry.space_group_name_H-M   'P 1'
#
loop_
_entity.id
_entity.type
_entity.pdbx_description
1 polymer ?
#
loop_
_entity_poly.entity_id
_entity_poly.type
_entity_poly.pdbx_seq_one_letter_code
_entity_poly.pdbx_strand_id
1 'polypeptide(L)'
;HIWHTAERDGTAVRRKKGNPADRCITDSFPLETEGNPFAQPGLFPVSLKEDLLSLITAICTDNSSAEIYQHGGIWLRLSGSRIEYCRCDSGRSWCHTVPATVCTRNKCYNGGRCSQAYYSPQLFVCQCHPGFSGKQCEIDTGVKCYKDTGVTYRGTWSTTESGAECLNWNSGGLVSRRYSGHREDAAELGLGNHNYCRNPDEDSRPWCYIYKGGRYTWEHCSVPSCSKVRNTNCSSGRGTDYRGSHSVTSSGATCLKWNSLILINKVYTAWRRDAYQLGLGTHNFCRNPDNDSKPWCHVLKGNQLTWEYCNVPKCSTCGLRQQFRIKGGSSTDIAAHPWQAAIFVKSPRVAAEHFLCGGILISSCWVLSAAHCFEEGFRTNQLKVVLGRTSRATPEENEQTFQVKKYIVHQRFDPETFNNDIALLQLGSDAEECAVTTGTVGTACLPSPELQLPDWTECEISGYGKREEYSPFYSEHLKEGRVRLFPASRCTAQHLDNRTVTENMICAGDTRNLDDACKGDSGGPLVCLKDERMHLIGIISWGIGCGRRDVPGVYTKVIRYLGWIQDTTKL
;
A
#
# COMPACT_ATOMS: atom_id res chain seq x y z
N HIS A 1 -59.47 -15.81 -15.47
CA HIS A 1 -59.61 -17.15 -16.07
C HIS A 1 -58.35 -17.96 -15.77
N ILE A 2 -58.53 -18.94 -14.87
CA ILE A 2 -57.94 -20.28 -14.84
C ILE A 2 -56.40 -20.43 -14.85
N TRP A 3 -55.95 -20.98 -13.72
CA TRP A 3 -54.68 -21.67 -13.42
C TRP A 3 -54.57 -23.06 -14.08
N HIS A 4 -53.35 -23.60 -14.19
CA HIS A 4 -52.88 -24.99 -13.93
C HIS A 4 -51.71 -25.40 -14.88
N THR A 5 -50.48 -25.68 -14.38
CA THR A 5 -49.89 -26.98 -13.89
C THR A 5 -49.93 -28.11 -14.95
N ALA A 6 -48.97 -29.01 -15.17
CA ALA A 6 -48.00 -29.71 -14.30
C ALA A 6 -46.93 -30.41 -15.20
N GLU A 7 -45.66 -30.53 -14.79
CA GLU A 7 -44.97 -31.71 -14.22
C GLU A 7 -44.74 -32.99 -15.09
N ARG A 8 -43.44 -33.32 -15.19
CA ARG A 8 -42.72 -34.60 -14.91
C ARG A 8 -42.81 -35.86 -15.79
N ASP A 9 -41.68 -36.57 -15.65
CA ASP A 9 -41.30 -37.96 -15.97
C ASP A 9 -40.90 -38.25 -17.43
N GLY A 10 -39.80 -38.92 -17.74
CA GLY A 10 -38.93 -39.79 -16.94
C GLY A 10 -38.84 -41.16 -17.62
N THR A 11 -37.60 -41.57 -17.96
CA THR A 11 -37.18 -42.93 -18.40
C THR A 11 -37.59 -43.41 -19.80
N ALA A 12 -36.97 -44.39 -20.45
CA ALA A 12 -35.58 -44.79 -20.71
C ALA A 12 -35.65 -46.02 -21.67
N VAL A 13 -34.56 -46.30 -22.39
CA VAL A 13 -34.13 -47.63 -22.92
C VAL A 13 -34.56 -48.10 -24.34
N ARG A 14 -33.51 -48.17 -25.22
CA ARG A 14 -33.17 -49.13 -26.31
C ARG A 14 -34.18 -49.33 -27.47
N ARG A 15 -33.78 -49.50 -28.75
CA ARG A 15 -32.73 -50.38 -29.31
C ARG A 15 -32.52 -50.11 -30.83
N LYS A 16 -31.25 -50.08 -31.24
CA LYS A 16 -30.61 -50.57 -32.51
C LYS A 16 -31.31 -50.48 -33.88
N LYS A 17 -30.59 -49.87 -34.84
CA LYS A 17 -29.97 -50.42 -36.08
C LYS A 17 -29.71 -49.22 -37.02
N GLY A 18 -28.62 -49.05 -37.77
CA GLY A 18 -27.41 -49.81 -38.05
C GLY A 18 -26.59 -48.95 -39.04
N ASN A 19 -25.26 -48.96 -38.89
CA ASN A 19 -24.28 -48.38 -39.81
C ASN A 19 -23.97 -49.40 -40.93
N PRO A 20 -23.35 -48.98 -42.05
CA PRO A 20 -21.94 -49.34 -42.27
C PRO A 20 -21.16 -48.19 -42.98
N ALA A 21 -19.92 -47.83 -42.65
CA ALA A 21 -18.63 -48.56 -42.60
C ALA A 21 -18.05 -48.92 -43.97
N ASP A 22 -16.83 -48.41 -44.25
CA ASP A 22 -15.65 -49.11 -44.83
C ASP A 22 -14.59 -48.05 -45.24
N ARG A 23 -13.25 -48.18 -45.12
CA ARG A 23 -12.26 -49.20 -44.66
C ARG A 23 -10.88 -48.50 -44.53
N CYS A 24 -10.06 -48.73 -43.48
CA CYS A 24 -8.94 -49.72 -43.31
C CYS A 24 -7.71 -49.44 -44.23
N ILE A 25 -6.43 -49.64 -43.87
CA ILE A 25 -5.73 -50.80 -43.27
C ILE A 25 -4.34 -50.38 -42.70
N THR A 26 -3.86 -51.07 -41.67
CA THR A 26 -2.45 -51.20 -41.25
C THR A 26 -1.91 -52.58 -41.65
N ASP A 27 -0.64 -52.71 -42.04
CA ASP A 27 0.06 -54.01 -42.14
C ASP A 27 1.53 -53.91 -41.68
N SER A 28 2.10 -55.06 -41.30
CA SER A 28 3.28 -55.24 -40.44
C SER A 28 4.33 -56.24 -40.99
N PHE A 29 5.64 -55.93 -40.79
CA PHE A 29 6.90 -56.76 -40.73
C PHE A 29 7.35 -57.61 -41.97
N PRO A 30 8.67 -57.88 -42.23
CA PRO A 30 9.64 -58.59 -41.34
C PRO A 30 11.17 -58.25 -41.44
N LEU A 31 11.96 -59.02 -40.64
CA LEU A 31 13.43 -59.25 -40.49
C LEU A 31 14.26 -59.26 -41.83
N GLU A 32 15.60 -59.11 -41.95
CA GLU A 32 16.78 -59.61 -41.18
C GLU A 32 18.13 -59.12 -41.80
N THR A 33 19.25 -59.20 -41.05
CA THR A 33 20.71 -59.29 -41.45
C THR A 33 21.51 -58.05 -41.93
N GLU A 34 22.79 -57.80 -41.60
CA GLU A 34 23.85 -58.32 -40.70
C GLU A 34 24.88 -57.17 -40.42
N GLY A 35 25.70 -57.29 -39.36
CA GLY A 35 27.06 -56.73 -39.35
C GLY A 35 27.44 -55.82 -38.17
N ASN A 36 27.99 -56.41 -37.09
CA ASN A 36 28.82 -55.74 -36.08
C ASN A 36 30.30 -56.10 -36.38
N PRO A 37 31.32 -55.24 -36.14
CA PRO A 37 31.92 -55.23 -34.79
C PRO A 37 32.50 -53.88 -34.32
N PHE A 38 32.69 -53.81 -33.00
CA PHE A 38 33.37 -52.81 -32.17
C PHE A 38 34.62 -52.12 -32.77
N ALA A 39 34.67 -50.77 -32.67
CA ALA A 39 35.88 -50.00 -32.36
C ALA A 39 35.52 -48.59 -31.81
N GLN A 40 36.36 -48.08 -30.91
CA GLN A 40 36.14 -46.98 -29.96
C GLN A 40 36.37 -45.54 -30.55
N PRO A 41 36.20 -44.45 -29.76
CA PRO A 41 35.57 -43.19 -30.17
C PRO A 41 36.52 -42.19 -30.84
N GLY A 42 36.02 -41.45 -31.83
CA GLY A 42 36.78 -40.40 -32.52
C GLY A 42 35.88 -39.26 -32.95
N LEU A 43 36.06 -38.13 -32.27
CA LEU A 43 35.64 -36.76 -32.61
C LEU A 43 35.40 -36.51 -34.11
N PHE A 44 34.17 -36.21 -34.50
CA PHE A 44 33.86 -35.37 -35.68
C PHE A 44 32.58 -34.55 -35.43
N PRO A 45 32.46 -33.35 -36.03
CA PRO A 45 32.12 -32.14 -35.32
C PRO A 45 30.61 -31.88 -35.23
N VAL A 46 30.25 -31.26 -34.11
CA VAL A 46 29.06 -30.43 -33.93
C VAL A 46 29.14 -29.28 -34.94
N SER A 47 28.75 -29.48 -36.20
CA SER A 47 28.70 -28.37 -37.19
C SER A 47 27.69 -28.59 -38.32
N LEU A 48 26.71 -29.48 -38.15
CA LEU A 48 25.59 -29.62 -39.10
C LEU A 48 24.20 -29.57 -38.41
N LYS A 49 24.16 -29.61 -37.07
CA LYS A 49 22.93 -29.34 -36.30
C LYS A 49 22.78 -27.88 -35.89
N GLU A 50 23.87 -27.11 -35.86
CA GLU A 50 23.82 -25.66 -35.59
C GLU A 50 23.38 -24.85 -36.83
N ASP A 51 23.69 -25.32 -38.04
CA ASP A 51 23.32 -24.61 -39.28
C ASP A 51 21.84 -24.78 -39.69
N LEU A 52 21.13 -25.80 -39.20
CA LEU A 52 19.69 -25.92 -39.43
C LEU A 52 18.87 -25.09 -38.42
N LEU A 53 19.44 -24.80 -37.25
CA LEU A 53 18.82 -23.95 -36.21
C LEU A 53 19.13 -22.45 -36.42
N SER A 54 20.23 -22.10 -37.10
CA SER A 54 20.53 -20.70 -37.45
C SER A 54 19.60 -20.13 -38.53
N LEU A 55 18.96 -21.00 -39.33
CA LEU A 55 17.93 -20.63 -40.30
C LEU A 55 16.55 -20.37 -39.67
N ILE A 56 16.33 -20.72 -38.39
CA ILE A 56 15.02 -20.62 -37.72
C ILE A 56 14.90 -19.34 -36.85
N THR A 57 15.96 -18.55 -36.66
CA THR A 57 15.92 -17.37 -35.75
C THR A 57 16.42 -16.07 -36.36
N ALA A 58 16.39 -15.91 -37.68
CA ALA A 58 16.77 -14.65 -38.31
C ALA A 58 15.66 -13.60 -38.11
N ILE A 59 15.85 -12.72 -37.12
CA ILE A 59 14.90 -11.67 -36.72
C ILE A 59 15.41 -10.28 -37.12
N CYS A 60 14.51 -9.39 -37.49
CA CYS A 60 14.80 -7.99 -37.77
C CYS A 60 14.14 -7.11 -36.70
N THR A 61 14.88 -6.16 -36.14
CA THR A 61 14.32 -5.16 -35.23
C THR A 61 14.08 -3.86 -35.99
N ASP A 62 12.87 -3.32 -35.91
CA ASP A 62 12.57 -2.01 -36.47
C ASP A 62 13.14 -0.91 -35.59
N ASN A 63 13.94 -0.02 -36.17
CA ASN A 63 14.66 1.00 -35.42
C ASN A 63 13.75 2.14 -34.91
N SER A 64 12.53 2.28 -35.45
CA SER A 64 11.59 3.35 -35.07
C SER A 64 10.63 2.94 -33.95
N SER A 65 10.25 1.67 -33.92
CA SER A 65 9.26 1.12 -32.98
C SER A 65 9.83 0.08 -32.01
N ALA A 66 11.08 -0.37 -32.22
CA ALA A 66 11.71 -1.48 -31.53
C ALA A 66 10.97 -2.83 -31.69
N GLU A 67 10.05 -2.95 -32.65
CA GLU A 67 9.34 -4.20 -32.92
C GLU A 67 10.25 -5.24 -33.61
N ILE A 68 9.98 -6.52 -33.33
CA ILE A 68 10.75 -7.63 -33.87
C ILE A 68 9.91 -8.37 -34.90
N TYR A 69 10.50 -8.57 -36.08
CA TYR A 69 9.91 -9.25 -37.22
C TYR A 69 10.70 -10.51 -37.55
N GLN A 70 10.01 -11.63 -37.74
CA GLN A 70 10.63 -12.86 -38.24
C GLN A 70 10.92 -12.76 -39.74
N HIS A 71 11.74 -13.66 -40.28
CA HIS A 71 11.98 -13.78 -41.72
C HIS A 71 10.64 -13.79 -42.50
N GLY A 72 10.55 -12.94 -43.54
CA GLY A 72 9.34 -12.75 -44.34
C GLY A 72 8.33 -11.75 -43.76
N GLY A 73 8.53 -11.27 -42.53
CA GLY A 73 7.70 -10.23 -41.92
C GLY A 73 7.75 -8.91 -42.69
N ILE A 74 6.61 -8.24 -42.83
CA ILE A 74 6.44 -6.99 -43.57
C ILE A 74 5.79 -5.93 -42.68
N TRP A 75 6.26 -4.68 -42.77
CA TRP A 75 5.73 -3.57 -41.99
C TRP A 75 5.94 -2.22 -42.67
N LEU A 76 5.27 -1.19 -42.13
CA LEU A 76 5.56 0.20 -42.46
C LEU A 76 6.27 0.85 -41.27
N ARG A 77 7.20 1.76 -41.55
CA ARG A 77 7.86 2.59 -40.53
C ARG A 77 7.88 4.06 -40.90
N LEU A 78 7.99 4.91 -39.89
CA LEU A 78 8.19 6.34 -40.06
C LEU A 78 9.70 6.65 -40.14
N SER A 79 10.12 7.29 -41.23
CA SER A 79 11.50 7.71 -41.49
C SER A 79 11.51 9.22 -41.75
N GLY A 80 11.56 10.00 -40.66
CA GLY A 80 11.32 11.44 -40.70
C GLY A 80 9.89 11.77 -41.15
N SER A 81 9.74 12.46 -42.29
CA SER A 81 8.44 12.79 -42.89
C SER A 81 7.94 11.75 -43.92
N ARG A 82 8.72 10.70 -44.19
CA ARG A 82 8.42 9.67 -45.18
C ARG A 82 7.96 8.38 -44.52
N ILE A 83 7.17 7.59 -45.26
CA ILE A 83 6.75 6.25 -44.88
C ILE A 83 7.50 5.24 -45.73
N GLU A 84 8.14 4.29 -45.08
CA GLU A 84 8.88 3.22 -45.74
C GLU A 84 8.19 1.89 -45.55
N TYR A 85 8.09 1.13 -46.64
CA TYR A 85 7.75 -0.29 -46.59
C TYR A 85 9.02 -1.09 -46.32
N CYS A 86 8.94 -1.95 -45.32
CA CYS A 86 10.04 -2.79 -44.87
C CYS A 86 9.66 -4.26 -44.95
N ARG A 87 10.65 -5.10 -45.29
CA ARG A 87 10.57 -6.56 -45.20
C ARG A 87 11.80 -7.09 -44.46
N CYS A 88 11.59 -8.07 -43.58
CA CYS A 88 12.67 -8.81 -42.96
C CYS A 88 13.10 -9.94 -43.89
N ASP A 89 14.38 -9.94 -44.27
CA ASP A 89 14.98 -11.01 -45.07
C ASP A 89 16.25 -11.48 -44.37
N SER A 90 16.15 -12.66 -43.76
CA SER A 90 17.24 -13.35 -43.08
C SER A 90 18.00 -12.46 -42.09
N GLY A 91 17.26 -11.73 -41.25
CA GLY A 91 17.82 -10.88 -40.18
C GLY A 91 18.22 -9.47 -40.62
N ARG A 92 18.07 -9.13 -41.91
CA ARG A 92 18.28 -7.78 -42.43
C ARG A 92 16.94 -7.14 -42.85
N SER A 93 16.73 -5.89 -42.43
CA SER A 93 15.57 -5.11 -42.85
C SER A 93 15.84 -4.40 -44.18
N TRP A 94 15.03 -4.72 -45.19
CA TRP A 94 15.03 -4.05 -46.48
C TRP A 94 13.88 -3.07 -46.56
N CYS A 95 14.18 -1.78 -46.60
CA CYS A 95 13.18 -0.71 -46.54
C CYS A 95 13.29 0.24 -47.73
N HIS A 96 12.15 0.65 -48.29
CA HIS A 96 12.09 1.68 -49.34
C HIS A 96 10.85 2.57 -49.15
N THR A 97 10.93 3.82 -49.60
CA THR A 97 9.82 4.78 -49.46
C THR A 97 8.64 4.37 -50.35
N VAL A 98 7.43 4.44 -49.80
CA VAL A 98 6.19 4.14 -50.52
C VAL A 98 5.18 5.29 -50.39
N PRO A 99 4.32 5.51 -51.40
CA PRO A 99 3.21 6.46 -51.26
C PRO A 99 2.22 5.96 -50.21
N ALA A 100 1.83 6.85 -49.32
CA ALA A 100 0.90 6.59 -48.23
C ALA A 100 -0.24 7.60 -48.25
N THR A 101 -1.41 7.16 -47.79
CA THR A 101 -2.61 7.99 -47.65
C THR A 101 -3.14 7.88 -46.23
N VAL A 102 -3.97 8.84 -45.82
CA VAL A 102 -4.67 8.76 -44.53
C VAL A 102 -5.54 7.50 -44.52
N CYS A 103 -5.50 6.76 -43.41
CA CYS A 103 -6.27 5.52 -43.30
C CYS A 103 -7.78 5.77 -43.50
N THR A 104 -8.44 4.85 -44.20
CA THR A 104 -9.89 4.93 -44.47
C THR A 104 -10.72 4.83 -43.17
N ARG A 105 -10.18 4.11 -42.17
CA ARG A 105 -10.63 4.13 -40.77
C ARG A 105 -9.41 4.33 -39.89
N ASN A 106 -9.51 5.19 -38.87
CA ASN A 106 -8.39 5.39 -37.97
C ASN A 106 -8.19 4.15 -37.09
N LYS A 107 -7.05 3.46 -37.26
CA LYS A 107 -6.65 2.26 -36.50
C LYS A 107 -5.76 2.58 -35.30
N CYS A 108 -5.47 3.85 -35.05
CA CYS A 108 -4.61 4.31 -33.97
C CYS A 108 -5.45 4.80 -32.78
N TYR A 109 -5.10 4.34 -31.59
CA TYR A 109 -5.65 4.77 -30.31
C TYR A 109 -5.14 6.16 -29.90
N ASN A 110 -5.75 6.74 -28.86
CA ASN A 110 -5.30 7.96 -28.18
C ASN A 110 -5.03 9.15 -29.12
N GLY A 111 -5.87 9.29 -30.16
CA GLY A 111 -5.78 10.38 -31.13
C GLY A 111 -4.60 10.26 -32.11
N GLY A 112 -3.92 9.10 -32.18
CA GLY A 112 -2.84 8.87 -33.15
C GLY A 112 -3.29 9.10 -34.59
N ARG A 113 -2.37 9.60 -35.44
CA ARG A 113 -2.62 9.77 -36.87
C ARG A 113 -2.26 8.50 -37.62
N CYS A 114 -3.22 7.95 -38.36
CA CYS A 114 -3.05 6.72 -39.13
C CYS A 114 -2.73 7.01 -40.59
N SER A 115 -1.68 6.38 -41.10
CA SER A 115 -1.33 6.37 -42.52
C SER A 115 -1.22 4.93 -43.02
N GLN A 116 -1.77 4.64 -44.20
CA GLN A 116 -1.72 3.32 -44.84
C GLN A 116 -1.06 3.38 -46.21
N ALA A 117 -0.42 2.29 -46.62
CA ALA A 117 0.20 2.20 -47.94
C ALA A 117 -0.88 2.21 -49.03
N TYR A 118 -0.67 3.01 -50.09
CA TYR A 118 -1.66 3.20 -51.16
C TYR A 118 -2.03 1.88 -51.87
N TYR A 119 -1.04 1.03 -52.16
CA TYR A 119 -1.21 -0.27 -52.83
C TYR A 119 -1.39 -1.45 -51.87
N SER A 120 -1.42 -1.21 -50.55
CA SER A 120 -1.54 -2.26 -49.53
C SER A 120 -2.23 -1.70 -48.28
N PRO A 121 -3.55 -1.40 -48.35
CA PRO A 121 -4.30 -0.74 -47.28
C PRO A 121 -4.37 -1.54 -45.97
N GLN A 122 -4.03 -2.84 -46.01
CA GLN A 122 -3.84 -3.67 -44.82
C GLN A 122 -2.63 -3.23 -43.98
N LEU A 123 -1.60 -2.65 -44.59
CA LEU A 123 -0.41 -2.15 -43.91
C LEU A 123 -0.61 -0.69 -43.52
N PHE A 124 -0.45 -0.40 -42.24
CA PHE A 124 -0.60 0.93 -41.69
C PHE A 124 0.49 1.23 -40.65
N VAL A 125 0.69 2.51 -40.38
CA VAL A 125 1.58 3.02 -39.34
C VAL A 125 0.87 4.13 -38.58
N CYS A 126 1.10 4.17 -37.26
CA CYS A 126 0.53 5.17 -36.37
C CYS A 126 1.59 6.18 -35.93
N GLN A 127 1.29 7.45 -36.10
CA GLN A 127 2.05 8.53 -35.48
C GLN A 127 1.38 8.92 -34.15
N CYS A 128 2.02 8.56 -33.04
CA CYS A 128 1.48 8.74 -31.70
C CYS A 128 1.66 10.18 -31.19
N HIS A 129 0.69 10.63 -30.38
CA HIS A 129 0.83 11.87 -29.63
C HIS A 129 1.87 11.71 -28.51
N PRO A 130 2.50 12.80 -28.04
CA PRO A 130 3.42 12.75 -26.90
C PRO A 130 2.79 12.07 -25.69
N GLY A 131 3.51 11.15 -25.07
CA GLY A 131 3.03 10.35 -23.94
C GLY A 131 2.46 8.98 -24.32
N PHE A 132 2.24 8.69 -25.61
CA PHE A 132 1.77 7.39 -26.08
C PHE A 132 2.79 6.70 -26.98
N SER A 133 2.82 5.37 -26.94
CA SER A 133 3.69 4.52 -27.77
C SER A 133 2.98 3.21 -28.15
N GLY A 134 3.69 2.33 -28.86
CA GLY A 134 3.14 1.08 -29.39
C GLY A 134 2.68 1.21 -30.85
N LYS A 135 2.37 0.08 -31.48
CA LYS A 135 2.06 -0.03 -32.92
C LYS A 135 0.84 0.80 -33.31
N GLN A 136 -0.12 0.87 -32.41
CA GLN A 136 -1.39 1.56 -32.55
C GLN A 136 -1.53 2.70 -31.54
N CYS A 137 -0.45 3.14 -30.87
CA CYS A 137 -0.50 4.14 -29.80
C CYS A 137 -1.30 3.70 -28.56
N GLU A 138 -1.34 2.39 -28.30
CA GLU A 138 -2.09 1.73 -27.24
C GLU A 138 -1.42 1.80 -25.86
N ILE A 139 -0.13 2.14 -25.80
CA ILE A 139 0.66 2.22 -24.57
C ILE A 139 0.66 3.66 -24.06
N ASP A 140 0.34 3.84 -22.79
CA ASP A 140 0.44 5.11 -22.09
C ASP A 140 1.75 5.13 -21.29
N THR A 141 2.72 5.92 -21.73
CA THR A 141 4.03 6.03 -21.09
C THR A 141 4.02 6.87 -19.81
N GLY A 142 2.98 7.71 -19.65
CA GLY A 142 2.79 8.61 -18.51
C GLY A 142 2.12 7.96 -17.31
N VAL A 143 1.29 6.93 -17.52
CA VAL A 143 0.55 6.28 -16.42
C VAL A 143 1.44 5.37 -15.57
N LYS A 144 1.46 5.64 -14.25
CA LYS A 144 2.29 4.89 -13.26
C LYS A 144 1.48 4.01 -12.30
N CYS A 145 0.16 4.02 -12.38
CA CYS A 145 -0.73 3.29 -11.47
C CYS A 145 -1.96 2.73 -12.21
N TYR A 146 -2.66 1.75 -11.62
CA TYR A 146 -3.89 1.17 -12.20
C TYR A 146 -5.16 1.59 -11.43
N LYS A 147 -6.29 1.81 -12.11
CA LYS A 147 -7.59 2.12 -11.47
C LYS A 147 -8.44 0.85 -11.35
N ASP A 148 -9.32 0.80 -10.36
CA ASP A 148 -10.21 -0.34 -10.09
C ASP A 148 -9.41 -1.65 -10.01
N THR A 149 -9.69 -2.62 -10.87
CA THR A 149 -8.91 -3.87 -11.02
C THR A 149 -7.78 -3.77 -12.05
N GLY A 150 -7.67 -2.66 -12.78
CA GLY A 150 -6.58 -2.41 -13.72
C GLY A 150 -6.77 -3.02 -15.11
N VAL A 151 -7.99 -3.39 -15.49
CA VAL A 151 -8.34 -3.87 -16.85
C VAL A 151 -7.96 -2.84 -17.92
N THR A 152 -8.16 -1.56 -17.63
CA THR A 152 -7.83 -0.43 -18.53
C THR A 152 -6.38 0.04 -18.41
N TYR A 153 -5.56 -0.61 -17.57
CA TYR A 153 -4.17 -0.20 -17.38
C TYR A 153 -3.35 -0.45 -18.66
N ARG A 154 -2.69 0.61 -19.14
CA ARG A 154 -1.84 0.57 -20.36
C ARG A 154 -0.43 1.12 -20.11
N GLY A 155 0.01 1.13 -18.85
CA GLY A 155 1.34 1.62 -18.48
C GLY A 155 2.48 0.65 -18.80
N THR A 156 3.70 1.07 -18.47
CA THR A 156 4.95 0.37 -18.85
C THR A 156 5.58 -0.45 -17.71
N TRP A 157 4.83 -0.75 -16.64
CA TRP A 157 5.35 -1.54 -15.51
C TRP A 157 5.56 -2.99 -15.92
N SER A 158 6.71 -3.59 -15.58
CA SER A 158 7.10 -4.94 -16.05
C SER A 158 7.72 -5.81 -14.95
N THR A 159 7.42 -5.51 -13.68
CA THR A 159 7.96 -6.22 -12.52
C THR A 159 6.84 -6.76 -11.62
N THR A 160 7.00 -7.99 -11.14
CA THR A 160 6.10 -8.67 -10.21
C THR A 160 6.27 -8.22 -8.76
N GLU A 161 5.37 -8.63 -7.86
CA GLU A 161 5.51 -8.39 -6.40
C GLU A 161 6.74 -9.08 -5.80
N SER A 162 7.16 -10.22 -6.36
CA SER A 162 8.36 -10.92 -5.92
C SER A 162 9.66 -10.31 -6.46
N GLY A 163 9.56 -9.28 -7.31
CA GLY A 163 10.69 -8.67 -8.01
C GLY A 163 11.10 -9.38 -9.31
N ALA A 164 10.41 -10.46 -9.72
CA ALA A 164 10.67 -11.12 -10.98
C ALA A 164 10.24 -10.27 -12.18
N GLU A 165 11.03 -10.32 -13.26
CA GLU A 165 10.75 -9.62 -14.52
C GLU A 165 9.69 -10.36 -15.34
N CYS A 166 8.77 -9.59 -15.92
CA CYS A 166 7.70 -10.13 -16.75
C CYS A 166 8.22 -10.65 -18.10
N LEU A 167 7.59 -11.73 -18.58
CA LEU A 167 7.80 -12.26 -19.93
C LEU A 167 7.04 -11.43 -20.98
N ASN A 168 7.60 -11.37 -22.18
CA ASN A 168 6.94 -10.74 -23.33
C ASN A 168 5.69 -11.55 -23.73
N TRP A 169 4.55 -10.89 -23.92
CA TRP A 169 3.28 -11.55 -24.28
C TRP A 169 3.33 -12.25 -25.65
N ASN A 170 4.25 -11.87 -26.53
CA ASN A 170 4.53 -12.51 -27.82
C ASN A 170 5.59 -13.63 -27.73
N SER A 171 6.04 -14.02 -26.54
CA SER A 171 6.98 -15.12 -26.41
C SER A 171 6.39 -16.43 -26.97
N GLY A 172 7.19 -17.17 -27.74
CA GLY A 172 6.79 -18.46 -28.31
C GLY A 172 6.32 -19.48 -27.26
N GLY A 173 6.86 -19.40 -26.03
CA GLY A 173 6.43 -20.24 -24.90
C GLY A 173 5.02 -19.93 -24.37
N LEU A 174 4.39 -18.85 -24.82
CA LEU A 174 3.05 -18.42 -24.42
C LEU A 174 1.99 -18.63 -25.50
N VAL A 175 2.36 -19.16 -26.69
CA VAL A 175 1.42 -19.36 -27.81
C VAL A 175 0.19 -20.18 -27.41
N SER A 176 0.38 -21.22 -26.58
CA SER A 176 -0.70 -22.08 -26.08
C SER A 176 -1.43 -21.53 -24.84
N ARG A 177 -1.02 -20.37 -24.31
CA ARG A 177 -1.66 -19.76 -23.14
C ARG A 177 -2.90 -18.99 -23.54
N ARG A 178 -3.92 -19.03 -22.68
CA ARG A 178 -5.24 -18.41 -22.91
C ARG A 178 -5.15 -16.91 -23.24
N TYR A 179 -4.29 -16.19 -22.53
CA TYR A 179 -4.00 -14.78 -22.76
C TYR A 179 -2.56 -14.67 -23.23
N SER A 180 -2.36 -14.27 -24.48
CA SER A 180 -1.05 -14.03 -25.10
C SER A 180 -1.21 -12.98 -26.18
N GLY A 181 -0.10 -12.42 -26.66
CA GLY A 181 -0.15 -11.42 -27.74
C GLY A 181 -0.37 -12.02 -29.14
N HIS A 182 -0.58 -13.34 -29.24
CA HIS A 182 -0.94 -14.03 -30.50
C HIS A 182 -2.44 -14.07 -30.77
N ARG A 183 -3.26 -13.50 -29.88
CA ARG A 183 -4.72 -13.42 -30.04
C ARG A 183 -5.12 -12.35 -31.05
N GLU A 184 -6.28 -12.53 -31.68
CA GLU A 184 -6.85 -11.52 -32.59
C GLU A 184 -7.22 -10.21 -31.86
N ASP A 185 -7.72 -10.32 -30.61
CA ASP A 185 -8.11 -9.19 -29.74
C ASP A 185 -6.97 -8.71 -28.82
N ALA A 186 -5.73 -9.14 -29.07
CA ALA A 186 -4.59 -8.85 -28.19
C ALA A 186 -4.41 -7.35 -27.93
N ALA A 187 -4.49 -6.53 -28.99
CA ALA A 187 -4.33 -5.08 -28.89
C ALA A 187 -5.41 -4.42 -28.00
N GLU A 188 -6.65 -4.90 -28.06
CA GLU A 188 -7.76 -4.38 -27.23
C GLU A 188 -7.51 -4.68 -25.74
N LEU A 189 -6.96 -5.86 -25.45
CA LEU A 189 -6.55 -6.29 -24.11
C LEU A 189 -5.22 -5.64 -23.66
N GLY A 190 -4.56 -4.88 -24.53
CA GLY A 190 -3.25 -4.28 -24.28
C GLY A 190 -2.10 -5.29 -24.25
N LEU A 191 -2.29 -6.48 -24.85
CA LEU A 191 -1.27 -7.51 -25.02
C LEU A 191 -0.56 -7.29 -26.37
N GLY A 192 0.72 -7.61 -26.45
CA GLY A 192 1.47 -7.46 -27.69
C GLY A 192 2.97 -7.70 -27.49
N ASN A 193 3.78 -7.11 -28.37
CA ASN A 193 5.23 -7.28 -28.36
C ASN A 193 5.91 -6.43 -27.28
N HIS A 194 5.57 -6.68 -26.02
CA HIS A 194 6.16 -6.07 -24.83
C HIS A 194 5.93 -6.98 -23.61
N ASN A 195 6.56 -6.67 -22.49
CA ASN A 195 6.40 -7.41 -21.23
C ASN A 195 5.64 -6.64 -20.13
N TYR A 196 4.92 -5.58 -20.48
CA TYR A 196 4.19 -4.78 -19.49
C TYR A 196 3.00 -5.52 -18.87
N CYS A 197 2.75 -5.27 -17.59
CA CYS A 197 1.66 -5.84 -16.80
C CYS A 197 0.28 -5.48 -17.35
N ARG A 198 -0.63 -6.45 -17.41
CA ARG A 198 -2.02 -6.29 -17.91
C ARG A 198 -2.99 -7.07 -17.05
N ASN A 199 -4.28 -6.80 -17.22
CA ASN A 199 -5.34 -7.56 -16.57
C ASN A 199 -6.42 -7.97 -17.60
N PRO A 200 -6.10 -8.91 -18.51
CA PRO A 200 -6.97 -9.27 -19.63
C PRO A 200 -8.12 -10.23 -19.24
N ASP A 201 -8.08 -10.79 -18.04
CA ASP A 201 -9.04 -11.77 -17.50
C ASP A 201 -9.90 -11.22 -16.37
N GLU A 202 -9.82 -9.91 -16.12
CA GLU A 202 -10.56 -9.22 -15.07
C GLU A 202 -10.30 -9.76 -13.66
N ASP A 203 -9.07 -10.23 -13.40
CA ASP A 203 -8.60 -10.56 -12.06
C ASP A 203 -8.66 -9.32 -11.15
N SER A 204 -8.40 -9.49 -9.86
CA SER A 204 -8.28 -8.45 -8.84
C SER A 204 -7.30 -7.31 -9.17
N ARG A 205 -6.22 -7.57 -9.95
CA ARG A 205 -5.18 -6.57 -10.27
C ARG A 205 -4.27 -7.00 -11.44
N PRO A 206 -3.50 -6.07 -12.06
CA PRO A 206 -2.59 -6.41 -13.15
C PRO A 206 -1.56 -7.48 -12.79
N TRP A 207 -1.28 -8.36 -13.76
CA TRP A 207 -0.37 -9.49 -13.63
C TRP A 207 0.44 -9.68 -14.94
N CYS A 208 1.40 -10.60 -14.90
CA CYS A 208 2.15 -11.03 -16.07
C CYS A 208 2.66 -12.48 -15.91
N TYR A 209 3.08 -13.09 -17.03
CA TYR A 209 3.77 -14.38 -16.97
C TYR A 209 5.23 -14.21 -16.56
N ILE A 210 5.74 -15.19 -15.83
CA ILE A 210 7.15 -15.31 -15.45
C ILE A 210 7.67 -16.73 -15.68
N TYR A 211 8.98 -16.87 -15.75
CA TYR A 211 9.65 -18.17 -15.78
C TYR A 211 10.30 -18.46 -14.43
N LYS A 212 9.78 -19.45 -13.69
CA LYS A 212 10.23 -19.75 -12.32
C LYS A 212 10.30 -21.25 -12.10
N GLY A 213 11.47 -21.75 -11.69
CA GLY A 213 11.67 -23.17 -11.39
C GLY A 213 11.47 -24.10 -12.61
N GLY A 214 11.91 -23.66 -13.80
CA GLY A 214 11.81 -24.47 -15.02
C GLY A 214 10.42 -24.54 -15.66
N ARG A 215 9.46 -23.73 -15.19
CA ARG A 215 8.10 -23.70 -15.74
C ARG A 215 7.61 -22.26 -15.95
N TYR A 216 6.77 -22.09 -16.95
CA TYR A 216 5.99 -20.87 -17.17
C TYR A 216 4.83 -20.80 -16.17
N THR A 217 4.80 -19.76 -15.35
CA THR A 217 3.74 -19.45 -14.39
C THR A 217 3.37 -17.97 -14.52
N TRP A 218 2.43 -17.49 -13.72
CA TRP A 218 2.08 -16.07 -13.63
C TRP A 218 2.19 -15.59 -12.18
N GLU A 219 2.39 -14.29 -12.00
CA GLU A 219 2.37 -13.60 -10.70
C GLU A 219 1.74 -12.21 -10.87
N HIS A 220 1.16 -11.67 -9.79
CA HIS A 220 0.66 -10.30 -9.79
C HIS A 220 1.82 -9.30 -9.87
N CYS A 221 1.54 -8.18 -10.53
CA CYS A 221 2.50 -7.11 -10.68
C CYS A 221 2.53 -6.17 -9.48
N SER A 222 3.70 -5.58 -9.24
CA SER A 222 3.90 -4.55 -8.21
C SER A 222 3.38 -3.16 -8.61
N VAL A 223 2.52 -3.08 -9.63
CA VAL A 223 1.92 -1.81 -10.06
C VAL A 223 1.12 -1.22 -8.90
N PRO A 224 1.32 0.04 -8.50
CA PRO A 224 0.48 0.65 -7.47
C PRO A 224 -0.93 0.90 -8.02
N SER A 225 -1.96 0.69 -7.20
CA SER A 225 -3.31 1.17 -7.52
C SER A 225 -3.30 2.72 -7.47
N CYS A 226 -3.91 3.39 -8.46
CA CYS A 226 -4.22 4.81 -8.39
C CYS A 226 -5.19 5.10 -7.25
N SER A 227 -5.96 4.08 -6.88
CA SER A 227 -6.80 3.99 -5.70
C SER A 227 -6.05 3.31 -4.55
N LYS A 228 -4.71 3.36 -4.46
CA LYS A 228 -4.05 3.33 -3.14
C LYS A 228 -4.65 4.51 -2.39
N VAL A 229 -5.71 4.18 -1.69
CA VAL A 229 -6.63 5.08 -1.04
C VAL A 229 -5.75 5.88 -0.09
N ARG A 230 -5.40 7.13 -0.45
CA ARG A 230 -5.31 8.17 0.57
C ARG A 230 -6.66 8.06 1.26
N ASN A 231 -6.66 7.50 2.48
CA ASN A 231 -7.84 7.11 3.24
C ASN A 231 -9.03 8.00 2.83
N THR A 232 -9.94 7.49 1.99
CA THR A 232 -10.97 8.32 1.31
C THR A 232 -12.00 8.82 2.31
N ASN A 233 -11.91 8.37 3.56
CA ASN A 233 -12.71 8.89 4.66
C ASN A 233 -12.09 10.15 5.28
N CYS A 234 -10.94 10.62 4.79
CA CYS A 234 -10.26 11.80 5.28
C CYS A 234 -9.66 12.68 4.17
N SER A 235 -9.39 13.95 4.51
CA SER A 235 -8.79 14.95 3.64
C SER A 235 -7.34 15.23 4.06
N SER A 236 -6.41 15.28 3.10
CA SER A 236 -5.04 15.75 3.34
C SER A 236 -4.91 17.23 2.98
N GLY A 237 -4.09 17.99 3.71
CA GLY A 237 -3.88 19.42 3.44
C GLY A 237 -5.19 20.22 3.49
N ARG A 238 -5.50 20.95 2.41
CA ARG A 238 -6.77 21.68 2.21
C ARG A 238 -7.90 20.80 1.66
N GLY A 239 -7.62 19.55 1.27
CA GLY A 239 -8.63 18.64 0.73
C GLY A 239 -9.01 18.87 -0.74
N THR A 240 -8.16 19.52 -1.55
CA THR A 240 -8.33 19.67 -3.01
C THR A 240 -8.40 18.33 -3.73
N ASP A 241 -7.61 17.36 -3.24
CA ASP A 241 -7.56 15.99 -3.76
C ASP A 241 -8.54 15.06 -3.04
N TYR A 242 -9.38 15.58 -2.13
CA TYR A 242 -10.34 14.75 -1.41
C TYR A 242 -11.39 14.19 -2.37
N ARG A 243 -11.53 12.86 -2.40
CA ARG A 243 -12.48 12.14 -3.26
C ARG A 243 -13.40 11.19 -2.49
N GLY A 244 -13.54 11.40 -1.18
CA GLY A 244 -14.42 10.61 -0.33
C GLY A 244 -15.91 10.84 -0.53
N SER A 245 -16.71 10.16 0.29
CA SER A 245 -18.18 10.13 0.23
C SER A 245 -18.88 10.98 1.30
N HIS A 246 -18.15 11.77 2.10
CA HIS A 246 -18.76 12.65 3.11
C HIS A 246 -19.71 13.65 2.46
N SER A 247 -20.92 13.80 3.00
CA SER A 247 -22.01 14.58 2.36
C SER A 247 -22.83 15.42 3.35
N VAL A 248 -22.26 15.69 4.53
CA VAL A 248 -22.88 16.50 5.59
C VAL A 248 -21.97 17.69 5.93
N THR A 249 -22.54 18.86 6.22
CA THR A 249 -21.78 20.06 6.59
C THR A 249 -21.46 20.10 8.08
N SER A 250 -20.61 21.03 8.52
CA SER A 250 -20.29 21.24 9.94
C SER A 250 -21.51 21.60 10.79
N SER A 251 -22.60 22.11 10.18
CA SER A 251 -23.85 22.41 10.88
C SER A 251 -24.83 21.23 10.91
N GLY A 252 -24.50 20.11 10.26
CA GLY A 252 -25.38 18.95 10.11
C GLY A 252 -26.27 18.98 8.86
N ALA A 253 -26.16 19.99 8.00
CA ALA A 253 -26.96 20.07 6.78
C ALA A 253 -26.50 19.07 5.71
N THR A 254 -27.45 18.47 4.98
CA THR A 254 -27.13 17.56 3.87
C THR A 254 -26.75 18.32 2.62
N CYS A 255 -25.64 17.94 2.00
CA CYS A 255 -25.16 18.52 0.75
C CYS A 255 -26.11 18.27 -0.42
N LEU A 256 -26.21 19.26 -1.32
CA LEU A 256 -26.86 19.13 -2.62
C LEU A 256 -25.96 18.40 -3.62
N LYS A 257 -26.58 17.72 -4.60
CA LYS A 257 -25.84 17.11 -5.72
C LYS A 257 -25.23 18.17 -6.61
N TRP A 258 -23.98 17.99 -7.02
CA TRP A 258 -23.25 18.98 -7.85
C TRP A 258 -23.86 19.18 -9.24
N ASN A 259 -24.62 18.20 -9.74
CA ASN A 259 -25.38 18.27 -10.99
C ASN A 259 -26.85 18.71 -10.80
N SER A 260 -27.23 19.22 -9.62
CA SER A 260 -28.60 19.67 -9.40
C SER A 260 -28.93 20.88 -10.29
N LEU A 261 -30.13 20.90 -10.88
CA LEU A 261 -30.59 21.99 -11.74
C LEU A 261 -30.68 23.33 -11.00
N ILE A 262 -30.90 23.31 -9.67
CA ILE A 262 -30.91 24.53 -8.85
C ILE A 262 -29.52 25.23 -8.81
N LEU A 263 -28.46 24.51 -9.18
CA LEU A 263 -27.09 25.02 -9.21
C LEU A 263 -26.66 25.51 -10.60
N ILE A 264 -27.54 25.53 -11.61
CA ILE A 264 -27.16 25.81 -13.00
C ILE A 264 -26.47 27.18 -13.19
N ASN A 265 -26.82 28.17 -12.35
CA ASN A 265 -26.23 29.52 -12.35
C ASN A 265 -25.16 29.72 -11.26
N LYS A 266 -24.63 28.64 -10.67
CA LYS A 266 -23.58 28.69 -9.65
C LYS A 266 -22.24 28.21 -10.21
N VAL A 267 -21.16 28.72 -9.63
CA VAL A 267 -19.78 28.33 -9.92
C VAL A 267 -19.39 27.08 -9.14
N TYR A 268 -18.37 26.34 -9.63
CA TYR A 268 -17.89 25.10 -9.01
C TYR A 268 -18.95 23.99 -8.88
N THR A 269 -19.68 23.73 -9.97
CA THR A 269 -20.73 22.70 -10.07
C THR A 269 -20.33 21.57 -11.00
N ALA A 270 -21.20 20.59 -11.27
CA ALA A 270 -20.93 19.54 -12.27
C ALA A 270 -21.11 20.00 -13.72
N TRP A 271 -21.57 21.24 -13.95
CA TRP A 271 -21.86 21.79 -15.29
C TRP A 271 -20.63 22.41 -15.99
N ARG A 272 -19.49 22.47 -15.29
CA ARG A 272 -18.23 23.00 -15.82
C ARG A 272 -17.43 21.92 -16.57
N ARG A 273 -16.57 22.36 -17.49
CA ARG A 273 -15.80 21.45 -18.38
C ARG A 273 -14.78 20.58 -17.64
N ASP A 274 -14.25 21.07 -16.54
CA ASP A 274 -13.26 20.43 -15.67
C ASP A 274 -13.87 19.75 -14.43
N ALA A 275 -15.21 19.58 -14.41
CA ALA A 275 -15.95 19.04 -13.26
C ALA A 275 -15.40 17.69 -12.80
N TYR A 276 -15.09 16.81 -13.75
CA TYR A 276 -14.59 15.47 -13.46
C TYR A 276 -13.22 15.49 -12.76
N GLN A 277 -12.30 16.37 -13.19
CA GLN A 277 -10.99 16.52 -12.55
C GLN A 277 -11.12 17.04 -11.11
N LEU A 278 -12.08 17.94 -10.87
CA LEU A 278 -12.41 18.50 -9.56
C LEU A 278 -13.25 17.55 -8.68
N GLY A 279 -13.66 16.40 -9.22
CA GLY A 279 -14.48 15.42 -8.51
C GLY A 279 -15.93 15.87 -8.28
N LEU A 280 -16.47 16.73 -9.16
CA LEU A 280 -17.84 17.23 -9.14
C LEU A 280 -18.67 16.41 -10.13
N GLY A 281 -19.83 15.89 -9.70
CA GLY A 281 -20.61 14.98 -10.53
C GLY A 281 -22.05 14.77 -10.07
N THR A 282 -22.58 13.58 -10.33
CA THR A 282 -23.99 13.21 -10.02
C THR A 282 -24.25 12.93 -8.54
N HIS A 283 -23.24 13.12 -7.69
CA HIS A 283 -23.26 12.90 -6.25
C HIS A 283 -23.29 14.23 -5.47
N ASN A 284 -23.47 14.15 -4.16
CA ASN A 284 -23.47 15.28 -3.23
C ASN A 284 -22.27 15.29 -2.25
N PHE A 285 -21.21 14.55 -2.57
CA PHE A 285 -20.04 14.48 -1.70
C PHE A 285 -19.26 15.80 -1.64
N CYS A 286 -18.76 16.17 -0.46
CA CYS A 286 -17.97 17.38 -0.22
C CYS A 286 -16.70 17.41 -1.07
N ARG A 287 -16.37 18.58 -1.62
CA ARG A 287 -15.17 18.80 -2.45
C ARG A 287 -14.53 20.15 -2.12
N ASN A 288 -13.28 20.33 -2.51
CA ASN A 288 -12.62 21.64 -2.44
C ASN A 288 -12.11 22.05 -3.84
N PRO A 289 -13.03 22.41 -4.75
CA PRO A 289 -12.71 22.66 -6.15
C PRO A 289 -12.07 24.05 -6.41
N ASP A 290 -12.07 24.93 -5.42
CA ASP A 290 -11.58 26.32 -5.45
C ASP A 290 -10.33 26.53 -4.58
N ASN A 291 -9.80 25.47 -3.97
CA ASN A 291 -8.61 25.51 -3.10
C ASN A 291 -8.78 26.41 -1.85
N ASP A 292 -10.01 26.47 -1.32
CA ASP A 292 -10.33 27.09 -0.03
C ASP A 292 -9.68 26.32 1.14
N SER A 293 -9.91 26.74 2.37
CA SER A 293 -9.34 26.22 3.60
C SER A 293 -9.70 24.75 3.90
N LYS A 294 -10.86 24.26 3.44
CA LYS A 294 -11.35 22.88 3.64
C LYS A 294 -12.48 22.50 2.66
N PRO A 295 -12.78 21.20 2.49
CA PRO A 295 -13.90 20.75 1.64
C PRO A 295 -15.25 21.36 2.07
N TRP A 296 -16.08 21.67 1.08
CA TRP A 296 -17.40 22.29 1.24
C TRP A 296 -18.40 21.70 0.25
N CYS A 297 -19.68 22.08 0.40
CA CYS A 297 -20.74 21.76 -0.54
C CYS A 297 -21.86 22.81 -0.53
N HIS A 298 -22.73 22.80 -1.54
CA HIS A 298 -23.94 23.62 -1.57
C HIS A 298 -25.04 23.04 -0.68
N VAL A 299 -25.81 23.91 -0.02
CA VAL A 299 -26.94 23.53 0.83
C VAL A 299 -28.11 24.50 0.66
N LEU A 300 -29.33 24.05 1.01
CA LEU A 300 -30.52 24.90 1.11
C LEU A 300 -30.80 25.15 2.60
N LYS A 301 -30.76 26.42 3.02
CA LYS A 301 -31.03 26.82 4.40
C LYS A 301 -32.16 27.83 4.41
N GLY A 302 -33.28 27.50 5.04
CA GLY A 302 -34.46 28.37 5.05
C GLY A 302 -34.94 28.75 3.64
N ASN A 303 -34.87 27.80 2.70
CA ASN A 303 -35.18 27.99 1.28
C ASN A 303 -34.23 28.94 0.51
N GLN A 304 -33.11 29.35 1.12
CA GLN A 304 -32.06 30.11 0.46
C GLN A 304 -30.89 29.20 0.06
N LEU A 305 -30.48 29.29 -1.20
CA LEU A 305 -29.33 28.54 -1.72
C LEU A 305 -28.02 29.17 -1.25
N THR A 306 -27.22 28.41 -0.50
CA THR A 306 -25.92 28.82 0.04
C THR A 306 -24.89 27.67 -0.05
N TRP A 307 -23.73 27.83 0.56
CA TRP A 307 -22.71 26.80 0.74
C TRP A 307 -22.22 26.77 2.18
N GLU A 308 -21.74 25.62 2.63
CA GLU A 308 -21.15 25.46 3.96
C GLU A 308 -19.98 24.47 3.90
N TYR A 309 -19.04 24.62 4.83
CA TYR A 309 -17.93 23.69 4.99
C TYR A 309 -18.37 22.35 5.54
N CYS A 310 -17.65 21.31 5.14
CA CYS A 310 -17.84 19.95 5.64
C CYS A 310 -16.85 19.61 6.75
N ASN A 311 -17.27 18.76 7.69
CA ASN A 311 -16.39 18.21 8.72
C ASN A 311 -15.71 16.92 8.24
N VAL A 312 -14.97 16.99 7.13
CA VAL A 312 -14.22 15.82 6.63
C VAL A 312 -13.01 15.58 7.56
N PRO A 313 -12.84 14.38 8.14
CA PRO A 313 -11.68 14.05 8.97
C PRO A 313 -10.37 14.37 8.26
N LYS A 314 -9.32 14.83 8.94
CA LYS A 314 -8.00 14.99 8.30
C LYS A 314 -7.27 13.65 8.26
N CYS A 315 -6.51 13.40 7.19
CA CYS A 315 -5.78 12.15 7.09
C CYS A 315 -4.67 12.09 8.12
N SER A 316 -4.72 11.03 8.91
CA SER A 316 -3.79 10.86 10.02
C SER A 316 -2.38 10.60 9.49
N THR A 317 -1.45 11.46 9.88
CA THR A 317 0.01 11.26 9.72
C THR A 317 0.58 10.41 10.84
N CYS A 318 -0.27 9.86 11.71
CA CYS A 318 0.15 9.02 12.83
C CYS A 318 0.92 7.78 12.36
N GLY A 319 1.77 7.28 13.25
CA GLY A 319 2.48 6.02 13.13
C GLY A 319 3.53 5.99 12.02
N LEU A 320 3.83 7.14 11.39
CA LEU A 320 4.89 7.28 10.40
C LEU A 320 6.22 7.58 11.08
N ARG A 321 7.29 6.96 10.59
CA ARG A 321 8.68 7.15 11.07
C ARG A 321 9.67 7.08 9.92
N GLN A 322 10.87 7.63 10.10
CA GLN A 322 11.95 7.43 9.14
C GLN A 322 12.69 6.13 9.49
N GLN A 323 12.65 5.12 8.61
CA GLN A 323 13.40 3.88 8.82
C GLN A 323 14.85 4.05 8.36
N PHE A 324 15.78 4.15 9.32
CA PHE A 324 17.20 3.92 9.06
C PHE A 324 17.57 2.52 9.55
N ARG A 325 18.11 1.68 8.67
CA ARG A 325 18.58 0.34 9.04
C ARG A 325 19.94 0.47 9.73
N ILE A 326 19.95 0.65 11.05
CA ILE A 326 21.20 0.60 11.84
C ILE A 326 21.57 -0.85 12.13
N LYS A 327 22.83 -1.22 11.87
CA LYS A 327 23.41 -2.52 12.21
C LYS A 327 23.97 -2.48 13.64
N GLY A 328 23.40 -3.28 14.56
CA GLY A 328 23.91 -3.52 15.92
C GLY A 328 23.16 -2.74 17.00
N GLY A 329 22.23 -3.40 17.71
CA GLY A 329 21.16 -2.75 18.48
C GLY A 329 21.50 -2.03 19.81
N SER A 330 20.41 -1.60 20.46
CA SER A 330 20.18 -0.97 21.79
C SER A 330 20.05 0.56 21.86
N SER A 331 20.78 1.35 21.06
CA SER A 331 20.58 2.81 20.98
C SER A 331 19.76 3.13 19.74
N THR A 332 18.73 3.97 19.86
CA THR A 332 17.88 4.37 18.73
C THR A 332 17.83 5.89 18.61
N ASP A 333 17.56 6.38 17.40
CA ASP A 333 17.33 7.78 17.13
C ASP A 333 15.85 8.12 17.35
N ILE A 334 15.56 9.31 17.88
CA ILE A 334 14.17 9.74 18.10
C ILE A 334 13.31 9.70 16.82
N ALA A 335 13.89 9.84 15.63
CA ALA A 335 13.18 9.71 14.35
C ALA A 335 12.61 8.31 14.09
N ALA A 336 13.11 7.28 14.78
CA ALA A 336 12.54 5.92 14.75
C ALA A 336 11.29 5.78 15.63
N HIS A 337 11.15 6.64 16.64
CA HIS A 337 10.03 6.68 17.59
C HIS A 337 9.56 8.13 17.83
N PRO A 338 9.08 8.84 16.79
CA PRO A 338 8.83 10.29 16.86
C PRO A 338 7.66 10.68 17.79
N TRP A 339 6.90 9.69 18.28
CA TRP A 339 5.86 9.84 19.29
C TRP A 339 6.36 9.76 20.73
N GLN A 340 7.62 9.38 20.94
CA GLN A 340 8.18 9.30 22.28
C GLN A 340 8.23 10.70 22.92
N ALA A 341 7.63 10.81 24.10
CA ALA A 341 7.73 11.97 24.96
C ALA A 341 8.58 11.67 26.19
N ALA A 342 9.32 12.67 26.65
CA ALA A 342 10.01 12.66 27.93
C ALA A 342 9.35 13.67 28.87
N ILE A 343 8.92 13.20 30.04
CA ILE A 343 8.22 14.02 31.04
C ILE A 343 9.21 14.30 32.17
N PHE A 344 9.40 15.59 32.45
CA PHE A 344 10.28 16.07 33.50
C PHE A 344 9.49 16.82 34.57
N VAL A 345 9.99 16.74 35.81
CA VAL A 345 9.46 17.48 36.96
C VAL A 345 10.52 18.42 37.52
N LYS A 346 10.11 19.66 37.80
CA LYS A 346 10.93 20.67 38.49
C LYS A 346 10.78 20.52 40.00
N SER A 347 11.89 20.25 40.69
CA SER A 347 11.94 20.28 42.15
C SER A 347 12.14 21.71 42.64
N PRO A 348 11.36 22.19 43.63
CA PRO A 348 11.62 23.47 44.27
C PRO A 348 12.96 23.52 45.03
N ARG A 349 13.54 22.35 45.37
CA ARG A 349 14.71 22.22 46.24
C ARG A 349 16.03 22.05 45.47
N VAL A 350 15.97 21.72 44.18
CA VAL A 350 17.15 21.46 43.34
C VAL A 350 16.93 22.17 42.00
N ALA A 351 17.91 22.96 41.56
CA ALA A 351 17.80 23.73 40.32
C ALA A 351 17.69 22.85 39.04
N ALA A 352 17.97 21.56 39.15
CA ALA A 352 17.93 20.60 38.05
C ALA A 352 16.54 19.95 37.92
N GLU A 353 16.12 19.76 36.68
CA GLU A 353 14.92 19.00 36.33
C GLU A 353 15.18 17.50 36.45
N HIS A 354 14.22 16.76 37.02
CA HIS A 354 14.29 15.32 37.13
C HIS A 354 13.42 14.66 36.05
N PHE A 355 13.94 13.61 35.41
CA PHE A 355 13.15 12.79 34.50
C PHE A 355 12.16 11.96 35.31
N LEU A 356 10.87 12.13 35.06
CA LEU A 356 9.79 11.48 35.79
C LEU A 356 9.39 10.17 35.11
N CYS A 357 8.89 10.27 33.87
CA CYS A 357 8.34 9.15 33.11
C CYS A 357 8.45 9.40 31.59
N GLY A 358 8.22 8.33 30.83
CA GLY A 358 7.91 8.43 29.41
C GLY A 358 6.49 8.90 29.13
N GLY A 359 6.22 9.21 27.88
CA GLY A 359 4.88 9.48 27.37
C GLY A 359 4.80 9.20 25.86
N ILE A 360 3.58 9.31 25.32
CA ILE A 360 3.29 9.07 23.91
C ILE A 360 2.46 10.21 23.34
N LEU A 361 2.97 10.90 22.32
CA LEU A 361 2.19 11.88 21.57
C LEU A 361 1.10 11.17 20.74
N ILE A 362 -0.16 11.43 21.04
CA ILE A 362 -1.31 10.83 20.33
C ILE A 362 -2.07 11.82 19.44
N SER A 363 -1.92 13.11 19.71
CA SER A 363 -2.34 14.22 18.84
C SER A 363 -1.39 15.39 19.06
N SER A 364 -1.49 16.45 18.26
CA SER A 364 -0.62 17.62 18.40
C SER A 364 -0.63 18.22 19.81
N CYS A 365 -1.75 18.15 20.54
CA CYS A 365 -1.90 18.79 21.84
C CYS A 365 -1.97 17.82 23.03
N TRP A 366 -1.87 16.51 22.80
CA TRP A 366 -2.13 15.51 23.84
C TRP A 366 -1.09 14.40 23.88
N VAL A 367 -0.60 14.15 25.09
CA VAL A 367 0.33 13.07 25.43
C VAL A 367 -0.35 12.09 26.37
N LEU A 368 -0.25 10.79 26.08
CA LEU A 368 -0.59 9.71 26.98
C LEU A 368 0.61 9.35 27.86
N SER A 369 0.35 8.91 29.08
CA SER A 369 1.35 8.33 29.99
C SER A 369 0.65 7.40 30.98
N ALA A 370 1.38 6.85 31.94
CA ALA A 370 0.85 6.03 33.02
C ALA A 370 0.33 6.94 34.16
N ALA A 371 -0.72 6.50 34.86
CA ALA A 371 -1.29 7.23 35.99
C ALA A 371 -0.35 7.26 37.21
N HIS A 372 0.35 6.15 37.48
CA HIS A 372 1.23 6.04 38.64
C HIS A 372 2.37 7.06 38.65
N CYS A 373 2.72 7.61 37.48
CA CYS A 373 3.69 8.70 37.35
C CYS A 373 3.25 10.00 38.01
N PHE A 374 1.95 10.18 38.32
CA PHE A 374 1.37 11.44 38.79
C PHE A 374 0.71 11.33 40.17
N GLU A 375 0.88 10.21 40.88
CA GLU A 375 0.29 9.98 42.22
C GLU A 375 0.73 11.02 43.26
N GLU A 376 1.96 11.56 43.13
CA GLU A 376 2.49 12.58 44.04
C GLU A 376 1.75 13.92 43.95
N GLY A 377 0.87 14.13 42.96
CA GLY A 377 0.03 15.33 42.86
C GLY A 377 0.79 16.58 42.43
N PHE A 378 1.63 16.47 41.40
CA PHE A 378 2.41 17.59 40.88
C PHE A 378 1.54 18.75 40.38
N ARG A 379 2.00 19.99 40.56
CA ARG A 379 1.39 21.15 39.91
C ARG A 379 1.77 21.18 38.44
N THR A 380 0.86 21.66 37.60
CA THR A 380 1.05 21.72 36.15
C THR A 380 2.30 22.51 35.73
N ASN A 381 2.63 23.60 36.44
CA ASN A 381 3.83 24.40 36.21
C ASN A 381 5.16 23.74 36.65
N GLN A 382 5.09 22.62 37.35
CA GLN A 382 6.27 21.80 37.67
C GLN A 382 6.57 20.80 36.57
N LEU A 383 5.59 20.50 35.71
CA LEU A 383 5.71 19.47 34.68
C LEU A 383 6.13 20.08 33.36
N LYS A 384 7.07 19.41 32.69
CA LYS A 384 7.56 19.77 31.38
C LYS A 384 7.56 18.54 30.49
N VAL A 385 7.05 18.69 29.27
CA VAL A 385 7.07 17.63 28.26
C VAL A 385 8.05 18.03 27.17
N VAL A 386 8.94 17.11 26.78
CA VAL A 386 9.86 17.30 25.67
C VAL A 386 9.61 16.21 24.63
N LEU A 387 9.54 16.63 23.36
CA LEU A 387 9.38 15.79 22.18
C LEU A 387 10.60 15.95 21.27
N GLY A 388 10.94 14.93 20.48
CA GLY A 388 11.98 15.06 19.45
C GLY A 388 13.41 15.06 19.97
N ARG A 389 13.67 14.45 21.14
CA ARG A 389 14.98 14.41 21.79
C ARG A 389 15.52 12.97 21.88
N THR A 390 16.71 12.69 21.36
CA THR A 390 17.37 11.37 21.48
C THR A 390 18.13 11.23 22.80
N SER A 391 18.80 12.27 23.28
CA SER A 391 19.52 12.29 24.55
C SER A 391 18.67 12.85 25.68
N ARG A 392 18.35 12.07 26.71
CA ARG A 392 17.58 12.50 27.88
C ARG A 392 18.17 13.74 28.56
N ALA A 393 19.51 13.82 28.63
CA ALA A 393 20.21 14.83 29.42
C ALA A 393 20.57 16.11 28.64
N THR A 394 20.81 16.00 27.33
CA THR A 394 21.28 17.14 26.52
C THR A 394 20.18 17.61 25.57
N PRO A 395 19.80 18.91 25.59
CA PRO A 395 18.88 19.47 24.61
C PRO A 395 19.37 19.31 23.17
N GLU A 396 18.45 19.14 22.23
CA GLU A 396 18.73 19.01 20.80
C GLU A 396 18.06 20.14 19.98
N GLU A 397 18.62 20.48 18.82
CA GLU A 397 18.16 21.62 18.01
C GLU A 397 16.71 21.47 17.51
N ASN A 398 16.28 20.23 17.24
CA ASN A 398 14.97 19.93 16.66
C ASN A 398 13.93 19.45 17.68
N GLU A 399 14.21 19.62 18.98
CA GLU A 399 13.26 19.25 20.04
C GLU A 399 12.15 20.30 20.19
N GLN A 400 11.02 19.87 20.74
CA GLN A 400 9.92 20.77 21.09
C GLN A 400 9.59 20.60 22.57
N THR A 401 9.57 21.71 23.31
CA THR A 401 9.35 21.72 24.76
C THR A 401 8.04 22.42 25.10
N PHE A 402 7.25 21.79 25.97
CA PHE A 402 5.93 22.26 26.36
C PHE A 402 5.79 22.28 27.88
N GLN A 403 5.07 23.28 28.39
CA GLN A 403 4.45 23.22 29.71
C GLN A 403 3.21 22.34 29.66
N VAL A 404 2.77 21.86 30.81
CA VAL A 404 1.51 21.11 30.92
C VAL A 404 0.39 22.10 31.28
N LYS A 405 -0.68 22.17 30.48
CA LYS A 405 -1.85 23.02 30.81
C LYS A 405 -2.73 22.35 31.85
N LYS A 406 -2.93 21.04 31.69
CA LYS A 406 -3.63 20.15 32.63
C LYS A 406 -3.18 18.72 32.40
N TYR A 407 -3.25 17.89 33.43
CA TYR A 407 -3.18 16.44 33.29
C TYR A 407 -4.36 15.79 33.99
N ILE A 408 -4.79 14.64 33.48
CA ILE A 408 -5.99 13.94 33.90
C ILE A 408 -5.60 12.48 34.13
N VAL A 409 -5.62 12.06 35.38
CA VAL A 409 -5.51 10.65 35.78
C VAL A 409 -6.88 10.00 35.63
N HIS A 410 -6.93 8.77 35.13
CA HIS A 410 -8.18 8.04 35.00
C HIS A 410 -8.86 7.87 36.36
N GLN A 411 -10.17 8.16 36.45
CA GLN A 411 -10.89 8.28 37.73
C GLN A 411 -10.99 6.97 38.52
N ARG A 412 -10.80 5.83 37.85
CA ARG A 412 -10.82 4.49 38.43
C ARG A 412 -9.42 3.86 38.56
N PHE A 413 -8.37 4.67 38.48
CA PHE A 413 -7.01 4.20 38.72
C PHE A 413 -6.89 3.65 40.14
N ASP A 414 -6.31 2.46 40.26
CA ASP A 414 -6.05 1.78 41.52
C ASP A 414 -4.54 1.59 41.69
N PRO A 415 -3.89 2.26 42.67
CA PRO A 415 -2.45 2.21 42.87
C PRO A 415 -1.95 0.86 43.41
N GLU A 416 -2.81 0.04 44.01
CA GLU A 416 -2.42 -1.28 44.54
C GLU A 416 -2.38 -2.32 43.41
N THR A 417 -3.39 -2.30 42.54
CA THR A 417 -3.50 -3.27 41.44
C THR A 417 -2.95 -2.77 40.10
N PHE A 418 -2.63 -1.47 40.00
CA PHE A 418 -2.31 -0.78 38.75
C PHE A 418 -3.42 -0.88 37.69
N ASN A 419 -4.65 -1.21 38.09
CA ASN A 419 -5.78 -1.23 37.17
C ASN A 419 -6.15 0.21 36.77
N ASN A 420 -6.43 0.42 35.49
CA ASN A 420 -6.64 1.76 34.92
C ASN A 420 -5.45 2.71 35.06
N ASP A 421 -4.24 2.18 34.95
CA ASP A 421 -2.99 2.95 34.95
C ASP A 421 -2.77 3.73 33.64
N ILE A 422 -3.51 4.83 33.48
CA ILE A 422 -3.46 5.72 32.31
C ILE A 422 -3.73 7.17 32.70
N ALA A 423 -2.97 8.08 32.11
CA ALA A 423 -3.13 9.52 32.26
C ALA A 423 -2.98 10.25 30.91
N LEU A 424 -3.67 11.39 30.80
CA LEU A 424 -3.60 12.31 29.67
C LEU A 424 -3.01 13.65 30.10
N LEU A 425 -2.06 14.17 29.33
CA LEU A 425 -1.45 15.47 29.52
C LEU A 425 -1.81 16.36 28.33
N GLN A 426 -2.40 17.51 28.60
CA GLN A 426 -2.63 18.55 27.60
C GLN A 426 -1.41 19.46 27.54
N LEU A 427 -0.79 19.55 26.36
CA LEU A 427 0.34 20.44 26.11
C LEU A 427 -0.11 21.90 26.11
N GLY A 428 0.77 22.78 26.58
CA GLY A 428 0.62 24.22 26.50
C GLY A 428 1.97 24.90 26.30
N SER A 429 1.98 25.99 25.55
CA SER A 429 3.10 26.94 25.48
C SER A 429 2.60 28.33 25.85
N ASP A 430 3.52 29.28 26.02
CA ASP A 430 3.18 30.69 26.29
C ASP A 430 2.33 31.32 25.16
N ALA A 431 2.33 30.71 23.96
CA ALA A 431 1.53 31.10 22.80
C ALA A 431 0.31 30.16 22.54
N GLU A 432 -0.01 29.25 23.47
CA GLU A 432 -1.02 28.19 23.29
C GLU A 432 -0.80 27.27 22.07
N GLU A 433 0.46 27.15 21.64
CA GLU A 433 0.84 26.33 20.50
C GLU A 433 0.98 24.84 20.89
N CYS A 434 0.57 23.97 19.98
CA CYS A 434 0.68 22.52 20.11
C CYS A 434 1.88 21.99 19.31
N ALA A 435 2.20 20.71 19.50
CA ALA A 435 3.31 20.06 18.80
C ALA A 435 3.13 20.13 17.27
N VAL A 436 4.21 20.55 16.60
CA VAL A 436 4.31 20.60 15.14
C VAL A 436 4.94 19.31 14.67
N THR A 437 4.34 18.65 13.68
CA THR A 437 4.90 17.41 13.11
C THR A 437 6.17 17.72 12.33
N THR A 438 7.26 17.01 12.64
CA THR A 438 8.57 17.08 11.97
C THR A 438 9.07 15.66 11.65
N GLY A 439 10.31 15.52 11.17
CA GLY A 439 10.94 14.19 11.01
C GLY A 439 11.22 13.47 12.34
N THR A 440 11.28 14.21 13.46
CA THR A 440 11.60 13.73 14.80
C THR A 440 10.44 13.83 15.79
N VAL A 441 9.36 14.53 15.43
CA VAL A 441 8.15 14.69 16.25
C VAL A 441 6.91 14.29 15.45
N GLY A 442 6.16 13.32 15.94
CA GLY A 442 5.00 12.75 15.25
C GLY A 442 4.10 12.00 16.21
N THR A 443 2.87 11.68 15.80
CA THR A 443 1.92 11.00 16.69
C THR A 443 1.95 9.49 16.47
N ALA A 444 1.70 8.69 17.52
CA ALA A 444 1.40 7.27 17.36
C ALA A 444 -0.06 7.10 16.91
N CYS A 445 -0.37 6.07 16.12
CA CYS A 445 -1.77 5.79 15.78
C CYS A 445 -2.50 5.18 16.97
N LEU A 446 -3.65 5.73 17.34
CA LEU A 446 -4.58 5.02 18.21
C LEU A 446 -5.15 3.80 17.45
N PRO A 447 -5.33 2.65 18.12
CA PRO A 447 -5.86 1.45 17.49
C PRO A 447 -7.35 1.63 17.15
N SER A 448 -7.84 0.93 16.12
CA SER A 448 -9.29 0.85 15.89
C SER A 448 -9.93 -0.06 16.94
N PRO A 449 -11.21 0.14 17.31
CA PRO A 449 -11.91 -0.72 18.28
C PRO A 449 -11.96 -2.21 17.88
N GLU A 450 -11.87 -2.50 16.57
CA GLU A 450 -11.89 -3.84 16.00
C GLU A 450 -10.49 -4.43 15.82
N LEU A 451 -9.43 -3.68 16.18
CA LEU A 451 -8.07 -4.12 16.00
C LEU A 451 -7.77 -5.33 16.89
N GLN A 452 -7.65 -6.49 16.25
CA GLN A 452 -7.11 -7.70 16.85
C GLN A 452 -5.77 -8.02 16.22
N LEU A 453 -4.74 -8.14 17.07
CA LEU A 453 -3.42 -8.60 16.67
C LEU A 453 -3.27 -10.06 17.12
N PRO A 454 -2.71 -10.95 16.29
CA PRO A 454 -2.44 -12.32 16.69
C PRO A 454 -1.53 -12.40 17.92
N ASP A 455 -1.67 -13.47 18.69
CA ASP A 455 -0.69 -13.79 19.73
C ASP A 455 0.71 -13.88 19.13
N TRP A 456 1.72 -13.51 19.91
CA TRP A 456 3.13 -13.47 19.51
C TRP A 456 3.49 -12.45 18.43
N THR A 457 2.58 -11.54 18.08
CA THR A 457 2.88 -10.38 17.22
C THR A 457 4.08 -9.62 17.78
N GLU A 458 5.10 -9.38 16.94
CA GLU A 458 6.26 -8.58 17.30
C GLU A 458 5.89 -7.09 17.34
N CYS A 459 6.26 -6.44 18.44
CA CYS A 459 6.00 -5.06 18.75
C CYS A 459 7.27 -4.41 19.31
N GLU A 460 7.25 -3.09 19.38
CA GLU A 460 8.39 -2.28 19.79
C GLU A 460 8.02 -1.46 21.01
N ILE A 461 8.98 -1.34 21.92
CA ILE A 461 8.95 -0.46 23.08
C ILE A 461 10.10 0.54 22.97
N SER A 462 9.91 1.74 23.52
CA SER A 462 10.96 2.75 23.57
C SER A 462 10.93 3.54 24.87
N GLY A 463 12.09 4.05 25.29
CA GLY A 463 12.18 4.87 26.49
C GLY A 463 13.61 5.19 26.93
N TYR A 464 13.70 5.96 28.02
CA TYR A 464 14.96 6.40 28.64
C TYR A 464 15.22 5.74 30.00
N GLY A 465 14.56 4.61 30.25
CA GLY A 465 14.65 3.85 31.47
C GLY A 465 16.05 3.34 31.77
N LYS A 466 16.17 2.71 32.92
CA LYS A 466 17.42 2.10 33.41
C LYS A 466 17.77 0.89 32.54
N ARG A 467 19.07 0.64 32.38
CA ARG A 467 19.55 -0.55 31.65
C ARG A 467 19.26 -1.85 32.43
N GLU A 468 19.30 -1.76 33.75
CA GLU A 468 19.17 -2.89 34.68
C GLU A 468 18.37 -2.42 35.90
N GLU A 469 17.63 -3.33 36.52
CA GLU A 469 16.73 -3.06 37.66
C GLU A 469 17.41 -2.27 38.79
N TYR A 470 18.67 -2.59 39.07
CA TYR A 470 19.45 -1.99 40.15
C TYR A 470 20.39 -0.86 39.69
N SER A 471 20.33 -0.45 38.43
CA SER A 471 21.19 0.63 37.94
C SER A 471 20.87 1.94 38.67
N PRO A 472 21.88 2.67 39.18
CA PRO A 472 21.65 3.97 39.80
C PRO A 472 21.32 5.07 38.77
N PHE A 473 21.57 4.83 37.47
CA PHE A 473 21.44 5.83 36.42
C PHE A 473 20.43 5.42 35.34
N TYR A 474 19.59 6.38 34.94
CA TYR A 474 18.74 6.26 33.74
C TYR A 474 19.59 6.31 32.47
N SER A 475 19.15 5.65 31.40
CA SER A 475 19.82 5.75 30.10
C SER A 475 19.93 7.21 29.68
N GLU A 476 21.11 7.61 29.21
CA GLU A 476 21.32 8.95 28.64
C GLU A 476 20.71 9.04 27.25
N HIS A 477 20.68 7.95 26.49
CA HIS A 477 20.13 7.89 25.14
C HIS A 477 18.83 7.10 25.11
N LEU A 478 17.94 7.47 24.18
CA LEU A 478 16.74 6.72 23.86
C LEU A 478 17.11 5.30 23.42
N LYS A 479 16.38 4.34 23.95
CA LYS A 479 16.51 2.93 23.60
C LYS A 479 15.24 2.41 22.99
N GLU A 480 15.40 1.36 22.19
CA GLU A 480 14.29 0.55 21.70
C GLU A 480 14.51 -0.91 22.09
N GLY A 481 13.41 -1.64 22.26
CA GLY A 481 13.40 -3.08 22.48
C GLY A 481 12.29 -3.74 21.67
N ARG A 482 12.49 -5.00 21.28
CA ARG A 482 11.50 -5.78 20.53
C ARG A 482 10.88 -6.86 21.39
N VAL A 483 9.59 -6.71 21.67
CA VAL A 483 8.81 -7.63 22.48
C VAL A 483 7.73 -8.31 21.65
N ARG A 484 7.16 -9.40 22.16
CA ARG A 484 6.01 -10.06 21.53
C ARG A 484 4.81 -10.04 22.44
N LEU A 485 3.62 -9.88 21.86
CA LEU A 485 2.36 -9.98 22.61
C LEU A 485 2.19 -11.40 23.15
N PHE A 486 1.91 -11.52 24.45
CA PHE A 486 1.66 -12.81 25.08
C PHE A 486 0.17 -13.18 24.94
N PRO A 487 -0.14 -14.47 24.72
CA PRO A 487 -1.51 -14.94 24.78
C PRO A 487 -2.09 -14.72 26.18
N ALA A 488 -3.39 -14.45 26.26
CA ALA A 488 -4.09 -14.24 27.54
C ALA A 488 -3.91 -15.42 28.52
N SER A 489 -3.76 -16.65 28.00
CA SER A 489 -3.50 -17.86 28.79
C SER A 489 -2.15 -17.85 29.52
N ARG A 490 -1.17 -17.07 29.06
CA ARG A 490 0.14 -16.88 29.72
C ARG A 490 0.26 -15.54 30.43
N CYS A 491 -0.70 -14.64 30.24
CA CYS A 491 -0.80 -13.35 30.93
C CYS A 491 -1.70 -13.49 32.17
N THR A 492 -1.24 -14.24 33.17
CA THR A 492 -2.04 -14.63 34.34
C THR A 492 -1.30 -14.36 35.63
N ALA A 493 -2.04 -14.18 36.74
CA ALA A 493 -1.46 -13.95 38.06
C ALA A 493 -0.45 -15.03 38.48
N GLN A 494 -0.70 -16.30 38.12
CA GLN A 494 0.20 -17.41 38.43
C GLN A 494 1.60 -17.24 37.81
N HIS A 495 1.68 -16.61 36.63
CA HIS A 495 2.94 -16.34 35.94
C HIS A 495 3.57 -15.00 36.37
N LEU A 496 2.87 -14.22 37.20
CA LEU A 496 3.23 -12.86 37.58
C LEU A 496 3.18 -12.67 39.11
N ASP A 497 3.84 -13.55 39.86
CA ASP A 497 3.98 -13.51 41.32
C ASP A 497 2.65 -13.30 42.07
N ASN A 498 1.58 -13.93 41.58
CA ASN A 498 0.21 -13.83 42.08
C ASN A 498 -0.39 -12.41 42.08
N ARG A 499 0.17 -11.49 41.28
CA ARG A 499 -0.43 -10.17 41.05
C ARG A 499 -1.55 -10.27 40.03
N THR A 500 -2.70 -9.69 40.36
CA THR A 500 -3.90 -9.73 39.52
C THR A 500 -3.66 -9.02 38.19
N VAL A 501 -3.96 -9.70 37.08
CA VAL A 501 -4.00 -9.10 35.74
C VAL A 501 -5.46 -8.97 35.32
N THR A 502 -5.89 -7.75 35.00
CA THR A 502 -7.27 -7.47 34.59
C THR A 502 -7.41 -7.47 33.05
N GLU A 503 -8.65 -7.45 32.55
CA GLU A 503 -8.92 -7.35 31.11
C GLU A 503 -8.52 -5.99 30.47
N ASN A 504 -8.16 -5.04 31.32
CA ASN A 504 -7.65 -3.72 30.97
C ASN A 504 -6.14 -3.71 30.76
N MET A 505 -5.49 -4.85 30.95
CA MET A 505 -4.05 -5.04 30.81
C MET A 505 -3.74 -5.95 29.63
N ILE A 506 -2.51 -5.86 29.13
CA ILE A 506 -1.95 -6.75 28.10
C ILE A 506 -0.51 -7.06 28.45
N CYS A 507 -0.09 -8.30 28.18
CA CYS A 507 1.28 -8.73 28.43
C CYS A 507 2.10 -8.71 27.14
N ALA A 508 3.34 -8.25 27.24
CA ALA A 508 4.33 -8.42 26.20
C ALA A 508 5.70 -8.67 26.82
N GLY A 509 6.54 -9.45 26.14
CA GLY A 509 7.89 -9.72 26.60
C GLY A 509 8.73 -10.34 25.50
N ASP A 510 10.04 -10.36 25.66
CA ASP A 510 10.92 -10.98 24.69
C ASP A 510 11.11 -12.48 24.97
N THR A 511 10.63 -13.29 24.03
CA THR A 511 10.84 -14.75 24.03
C THR A 511 12.28 -15.17 23.69
N ARG A 512 13.16 -14.23 23.30
CA ARG A 512 14.51 -14.48 22.80
C ARG A 512 15.62 -14.08 23.77
N ASN A 513 15.29 -13.50 24.92
CA ASN A 513 16.22 -12.97 25.94
C ASN A 513 17.17 -11.87 25.42
N LEU A 514 16.70 -10.95 24.59
CA LEU A 514 17.49 -9.85 24.02
C LEU A 514 17.07 -8.48 24.58
N ASP A 515 15.77 -8.22 24.72
CA ASP A 515 15.25 -6.88 25.11
C ASP A 515 14.12 -6.96 26.16
N ASP A 516 14.09 -6.04 27.14
CA ASP A 516 12.94 -5.87 28.06
C ASP A 516 12.79 -4.41 28.52
N ALA A 517 11.56 -4.00 28.85
CA ALA A 517 11.29 -2.70 29.47
C ALA A 517 11.77 -2.71 30.92
N CYS A 518 12.36 -1.62 31.39
CA CYS A 518 12.86 -1.56 32.76
C CYS A 518 12.41 -0.30 33.50
N LYS A 519 12.78 -0.20 34.78
CA LYS A 519 12.48 0.95 35.65
C LYS A 519 12.82 2.26 34.94
N GLY A 520 11.84 3.16 34.78
CA GLY A 520 12.01 4.45 34.11
C GLY A 520 11.43 4.54 32.70
N ASP A 521 11.01 3.42 32.11
CA ASP A 521 10.23 3.44 30.85
C ASP A 521 8.73 3.61 31.10
N SER A 522 8.30 3.69 32.36
CA SER A 522 6.91 3.90 32.78
C SER A 522 6.24 5.03 32.00
N GLY A 523 5.03 4.75 31.50
CA GLY A 523 4.29 5.68 30.64
C GLY A 523 4.76 5.72 29.19
N GLY A 524 5.80 4.97 28.80
CA GLY A 524 6.27 4.83 27.42
C GLY A 524 5.39 3.93 26.54
N PRO A 525 5.62 3.93 25.23
CA PRO A 525 4.80 3.22 24.25
C PRO A 525 5.09 1.71 24.19
N LEU A 526 4.03 0.92 23.95
CA LEU A 526 4.10 -0.37 23.26
C LEU A 526 3.39 -0.22 21.91
N VAL A 527 4.16 -0.19 20.82
CA VAL A 527 3.64 0.05 19.46
C VAL A 527 3.86 -1.17 18.57
N CYS A 528 2.89 -1.48 17.72
CA CYS A 528 2.97 -2.59 16.78
C CYS A 528 2.73 -2.09 15.35
N LEU A 529 3.50 -2.62 14.39
CA LEU A 529 3.36 -2.26 12.98
C LEU A 529 2.11 -2.93 12.39
N LYS A 530 1.21 -2.12 11.83
CA LYS A 530 0.07 -2.59 11.04
C LYS A 530 -0.22 -1.59 9.92
N ASP A 531 -0.45 -2.10 8.71
CA ASP A 531 -0.77 -1.29 7.52
C ASP A 531 0.25 -0.14 7.30
N GLU A 532 1.54 -0.48 7.42
CA GLU A 532 2.69 0.45 7.31
C GLU A 532 2.72 1.58 8.37
N ARG A 533 1.99 1.42 9.48
CA ARG A 533 1.91 2.41 10.56
C ARG A 533 2.06 1.79 11.94
N MET A 534 2.74 2.52 12.81
CA MET A 534 2.90 2.14 14.22
C MET A 534 1.64 2.52 15.01
N HIS A 535 0.94 1.49 15.51
CA HIS A 535 -0.25 1.64 16.34
C HIS A 535 0.09 1.41 17.81
N LEU A 536 -0.39 2.28 18.69
CA LEU A 536 -0.19 2.22 20.13
C LEU A 536 -1.12 1.18 20.76
N ILE A 537 -0.58 0.02 21.10
CA ILE A 537 -1.35 -1.10 21.66
C ILE A 537 -1.37 -1.08 23.18
N GLY A 538 -0.28 -0.62 23.79
CA GLY A 538 -0.16 -0.55 25.24
C GLY A 538 0.66 0.63 25.74
N ILE A 539 0.54 0.90 27.04
CA ILE A 539 1.37 1.86 27.79
C ILE A 539 2.16 1.07 28.82
N ILE A 540 3.47 1.29 28.91
CA ILE A 540 4.34 0.63 29.88
C ILE A 540 3.86 0.98 31.31
N SER A 541 3.50 -0.04 32.10
CA SER A 541 2.89 0.14 33.42
C SER A 541 3.76 -0.51 34.51
N TRP A 542 3.77 -1.84 34.61
CA TRP A 542 4.54 -2.56 35.65
C TRP A 542 5.06 -3.91 35.14
N GLY A 543 5.99 -4.51 35.90
CA GLY A 543 6.58 -5.80 35.58
C GLY A 543 7.32 -6.39 36.78
N ILE A 544 7.82 -7.61 36.64
CA ILE A 544 8.56 -8.32 37.70
C ILE A 544 10.03 -8.34 37.32
N GLY A 545 10.78 -7.42 37.93
CA GLY A 545 12.16 -7.15 37.53
C GLY A 545 12.29 -6.69 36.09
N CYS A 546 13.52 -6.67 35.58
CA CYS A 546 13.81 -6.36 34.18
C CYS A 546 14.55 -7.55 33.54
N GLY A 547 14.13 -7.96 32.35
CA GLY A 547 14.79 -8.96 31.51
C GLY A 547 14.60 -10.40 31.96
N ARG A 548 13.53 -10.73 32.70
CA ARG A 548 13.32 -12.10 33.19
C ARG A 548 12.79 -13.00 32.08
N ARG A 549 13.52 -14.08 31.80
CA ARG A 549 13.14 -15.08 30.80
C ARG A 549 11.72 -15.60 31.06
N ASP A 550 10.89 -15.60 30.01
CA ASP A 550 9.52 -16.12 30.01
C ASP A 550 8.56 -15.41 31.00
N VAL A 551 8.96 -14.27 31.57
CA VAL A 551 8.10 -13.42 32.41
C VAL A 551 7.79 -12.15 31.63
N PRO A 552 6.54 -11.91 31.21
CA PRO A 552 6.20 -10.73 30.45
C PRO A 552 6.12 -9.47 31.32
N GLY A 553 6.36 -8.31 30.72
CA GLY A 553 5.93 -7.03 31.24
C GLY A 553 4.42 -6.84 31.07
N VAL A 554 3.82 -6.03 31.94
CA VAL A 554 2.38 -5.73 31.95
C VAL A 554 2.17 -4.27 31.52
N TYR A 555 1.28 -4.09 30.55
CA TYR A 555 1.00 -2.83 29.91
C TYR A 555 -0.50 -2.51 30.03
N THR A 556 -0.83 -1.22 30.15
CA THR A 556 -2.23 -0.78 30.07
C THR A 556 -2.73 -0.94 28.63
N LYS A 557 -3.83 -1.67 28.43
CA LYS A 557 -4.36 -2.03 27.11
C LYS A 557 -5.16 -0.88 26.51
N VAL A 558 -4.56 -0.12 25.59
CA VAL A 558 -5.09 1.17 25.09
C VAL A 558 -6.47 1.05 24.44
N ILE A 559 -6.76 -0.05 23.75
CA ILE A 559 -8.06 -0.26 23.10
C ILE A 559 -9.24 -0.19 24.08
N ARG A 560 -9.03 -0.50 25.36
CA ARG A 560 -10.05 -0.43 26.42
C ARG A 560 -10.37 1.01 26.86
N TYR A 561 -9.52 1.97 26.49
CA TYR A 561 -9.63 3.37 26.91
C TYR A 561 -9.94 4.33 25.76
N LEU A 562 -10.20 3.83 24.54
CA LEU A 562 -10.48 4.69 23.39
C LEU A 562 -11.63 5.66 23.64
N GLY A 563 -12.73 5.18 24.24
CA GLY A 563 -13.86 6.05 24.62
C GLY A 563 -13.47 7.14 25.61
N TRP A 564 -12.74 6.78 26.68
CA TRP A 564 -12.25 7.76 27.67
C TRP A 564 -11.28 8.78 27.07
N ILE A 565 -10.39 8.34 26.17
CA ILE A 565 -9.47 9.22 25.44
C ILE A 565 -10.28 10.18 24.59
N GLN A 566 -11.24 9.68 23.81
CA GLN A 566 -12.08 10.49 22.93
C GLN A 566 -12.92 11.51 23.71
N ASP A 567 -13.60 11.10 24.77
CA ASP A 567 -14.42 11.99 25.60
C ASP A 567 -13.58 13.11 26.25
N THR A 568 -12.36 12.78 26.67
CA THR A 568 -11.47 13.72 27.36
C THR A 568 -10.81 14.70 26.39
N THR A 569 -10.37 14.22 25.23
CA THR A 569 -9.57 14.97 24.25
C THR A 569 -10.41 15.64 23.16
N LYS A 570 -11.65 15.16 22.96
CA LYS A 570 -12.56 15.52 21.86
C LYS A 570 -11.96 15.21 20.47
N LEU A 571 -11.16 14.15 20.38
CA LEU A 571 -10.55 13.65 19.15
C LEU A 571 -11.49 12.78 18.31
#